data_AF-A0AAW8KLY0-F1
#
_entry.id   AF-A0AAW8KLY0-F1
#
_cell.length_a   1.000
_cell.length_b   1.000
_cell.length_c   1.000
_cell.angle_alpha   90.00
_cell.angle_beta   90.00
_cell.angle_gamma   90.00
#
_symmetry.space_group_name_H-M   'P 1'
#
loop_
_entity.id
_entity.type
_entity.pdbx_description
1 polymer ?
#
loop_
_entity_poly.entity_id
_entity_poly.type
_entity_poly.pdbx_seq_one_letter_code
_entity_poly.pdbx_strand_id
1 'polypeptide(L)' 'DVMSLIYDDIKSGKQADISKFERVMKEFADNECDVVLLACTELSVYAETHEVPSFCLDSMDVLARISIERSGATYKN' A
#
# COMPACT_ATOMS: atom_id res chain seq x y z
N ASP A 1 0.17 9.97 -11.37
CA ASP A 1 0.77 8.62 -11.20
C ASP A 1 -0.07 7.68 -10.36
N VAL A 2 -0.38 8.00 -9.11
CA VAL A 2 -1.10 7.06 -8.21
C VAL A 2 -2.43 6.54 -8.79
N MET A 3 -3.23 7.41 -9.43
CA MET A 3 -4.51 7.00 -10.04
C MET A 3 -4.31 6.02 -11.20
N SER A 4 -3.29 6.24 -12.05
CA SER A 4 -3.00 5.35 -13.16
C SER A 4 -2.47 4.00 -12.67
N LEU A 5 -1.60 4.01 -11.66
CA LEU A 5 -1.12 2.79 -11.00
C LEU A 5 -2.29 1.95 -10.45
N ILE A 6 -3.26 2.59 -9.80
CA ILE A 6 -4.44 1.90 -9.27
C ILE A 6 -5.31 1.38 -10.41
N TYR A 7 -5.75 2.23 -11.32
CA TYR A 7 -6.83 1.90 -12.27
C TYR A 7 -6.34 1.26 -13.57
N ASP A 8 -5.31 1.81 -14.19
CA ASP A 8 -4.86 1.40 -15.52
C ASP A 8 -3.92 0.18 -15.48
N ASP A 9 -3.29 -0.04 -14.32
CA ASP A 9 -2.38 -1.15 -14.09
C ASP A 9 -3.08 -2.22 -13.24
N ILE A 10 -3.09 -2.08 -11.91
CA ILE A 10 -3.47 -3.14 -10.96
C ILE A 10 -4.93 -3.55 -11.11
N LYS A 11 -5.87 -2.59 -11.07
CA LYS A 11 -7.31 -2.87 -11.17
C LYS A 11 -7.69 -3.48 -12.53
N SER A 12 -6.93 -3.19 -13.58
CA SER A 12 -7.14 -3.79 -14.91
C SER A 12 -6.51 -5.17 -15.06
N GLY A 13 -5.90 -5.71 -14.00
CA GLY A 13 -5.25 -7.02 -13.98
C GLY A 13 -3.84 -7.04 -14.60
N LYS A 14 -3.23 -5.87 -14.85
CA LYS A 14 -1.85 -5.78 -15.34
C LYS A 14 -0.87 -5.68 -14.18
N GLN A 15 0.39 -5.97 -14.46
CA GLN A 15 1.47 -5.68 -13.53
C GLN A 15 1.58 -4.18 -13.29
N ALA A 16 1.90 -3.82 -12.05
CA ALA A 16 2.13 -2.44 -11.65
C ALA A 16 3.35 -1.85 -12.37
N ASP A 17 3.22 -0.60 -12.83
CA ASP A 17 4.38 0.17 -13.25
C ASP A 17 5.12 0.71 -12.02
N ILE A 18 6.21 0.04 -11.65
CA ILE A 18 7.08 0.37 -10.51
C ILE A 18 7.52 1.84 -10.58
N SER A 19 7.78 2.37 -11.77
CA SER A 19 8.25 3.76 -11.93
C SER A 19 7.19 4.76 -11.49
N LYS A 20 5.89 4.46 -11.65
CA LYS A 20 4.80 5.32 -11.15
C LYS A 20 4.79 5.36 -9.63
N PHE A 21 5.01 4.21 -8.99
CA PHE A 21 5.06 4.13 -7.52
C PHE A 21 6.29 4.86 -6.98
N GLU A 22 7.48 4.59 -7.53
CA GLU A 22 8.74 5.22 -7.11
C GLU A 22 8.71 6.75 -7.22
N ARG A 23 8.12 7.31 -8.28
CA ARG A 23 7.98 8.76 -8.41
C ARG A 23 7.11 9.38 -7.31
N VAL A 24 6.00 8.73 -6.97
CA VAL A 24 5.12 9.19 -5.88
C VAL A 24 5.83 9.04 -4.52
N MET A 25 6.52 7.93 -4.28
CA MET A 25 7.28 7.74 -3.04
C MET A 25 8.43 8.74 -2.90
N LYS A 26 9.11 9.05 -4.00
CA LYS A 26 10.14 10.08 -4.02
C LYS A 26 9.59 11.45 -3.66
N GLU A 27 8.41 11.82 -4.17
CA GLU A 27 7.76 13.08 -3.79
C GLU A 27 7.48 13.13 -2.29
N PHE A 28 6.96 12.05 -1.69
CA PHE A 28 6.75 12.02 -0.24
C PHE A 28 8.05 12.06 0.57
N ALA A 29 9.09 11.36 0.13
CA ALA A 29 10.40 11.39 0.78
C ALA A 29 11.06 12.78 0.70
N ASP A 30 10.99 13.44 -0.46
CA ASP A 30 11.54 14.78 -0.67
C ASP A 30 10.81 15.85 0.16
N ASN A 31 9.55 15.59 0.55
CA ASN A 31 8.76 16.42 1.45
C ASN A 31 8.86 15.99 2.93
N GLU A 32 9.80 15.12 3.28
CA GLU A 32 10.04 14.64 4.66
C GLU A 32 8.77 14.05 5.30
N CYS A 33 7.96 13.33 4.51
CA CYS A 33 6.76 12.69 5.02
C CYS A 33 7.13 11.53 5.96
N ASP A 34 6.62 11.57 7.20
CA ASP A 34 6.92 10.55 8.21
C ASP A 34 6.36 9.16 7.87
N VAL A 35 5.12 9.12 7.34
CA VAL A 35 4.38 7.89 7.04
C VAL A 35 3.49 8.08 5.82
N VAL A 36 3.51 7.12 4.90
CA VAL A 36 2.60 7.05 3.76
C VAL A 36 1.59 5.92 3.94
N LEU A 37 0.31 6.24 3.86
CA LEU A 37 -0.75 5.24 3.95
C LEU A 37 -1.02 4.60 2.59
N LEU A 38 -0.92 3.28 2.50
CA LEU A 38 -1.50 2.52 1.39
C LEU A 38 -3.00 2.38 1.67
N ALA A 39 -3.78 3.32 1.12
CA ALA A 39 -5.18 3.52 1.50
C ALA A 39 -6.19 2.88 0.53
N CYS A 40 -5.73 2.19 -0.52
CA CYS A 40 -6.57 1.46 -1.46
C CYS A 40 -6.14 0.00 -1.48
N THR A 41 -7.10 -0.91 -1.65
CA THR A 41 -6.85 -2.36 -1.70
C THR A 41 -5.91 -2.75 -2.83
N GLU A 42 -5.91 -2.02 -3.94
CA GLU A 42 -4.96 -2.22 -5.04
C GLU A 42 -3.51 -1.92 -4.63
N LEU A 43 -3.29 -1.00 -3.69
CA LEU A 43 -1.94 -0.73 -3.17
C LEU A 43 -1.49 -1.81 -2.18
N SER A 44 -2.42 -2.48 -1.50
CA SER A 44 -2.10 -3.69 -0.71
C SER A 44 -1.61 -4.83 -1.62
N VAL A 45 -2.26 -5.03 -2.77
CA VAL A 45 -1.79 -5.98 -3.80
C VAL A 45 -0.40 -5.61 -4.32
N TYR A 46 -0.11 -4.32 -4.47
CA TYR A 46 1.25 -3.88 -4.82
C TYR A 46 2.26 -4.31 -3.75
N ALA A 47 1.96 -4.06 -2.47
CA ALA A 47 2.85 -4.38 -1.34
C ALA A 47 3.08 -5.90 -1.14
N GLU A 48 2.13 -6.75 -1.53
CA GLU A 48 2.31 -8.21 -1.52
C GLU A 48 3.26 -8.71 -2.62
N THR A 49 3.39 -7.95 -3.71
CA THR A 49 4.10 -8.37 -4.93
C THR A 49 5.40 -7.62 -5.19
N HIS A 50 5.63 -6.52 -4.46
CA HIS A 50 6.78 -5.63 -4.61
C HIS A 50 7.26 -5.14 -3.24
N GLU A 51 8.55 -4.75 -3.17
CA GLU A 51 9.06 -4.07 -1.97
C GLU A 51 8.47 -2.66 -1.88
N VAL A 52 8.05 -2.30 -0.67
CA VAL A 52 7.57 -0.96 -0.33
C VAL A 52 8.50 -0.32 0.71
N PRO A 53 8.71 1.01 0.68
CA PRO A 53 9.51 1.68 1.68
C PRO A 53 9.01 1.43 3.11
N SER A 54 9.93 1.40 4.08
CA SER A 54 9.61 1.11 5.48
C SER A 54 8.70 2.14 6.16
N PHE A 55 8.53 3.33 5.56
CA PHE A 55 7.60 4.36 6.02
C PHE A 55 6.19 4.20 5.43
N CYS A 56 5.94 3.16 4.64
CA CYS A 56 4.59 2.82 4.20
C CYS A 56 3.85 2.01 5.27
N LEU A 57 2.57 2.32 5.47
CA LEU A 57 1.66 1.57 6.32
C LEU A 57 0.44 1.11 5.51
N ASP A 58 0.21 -0.19 5.46
CA ASP A 58 -0.96 -0.76 4.81
C ASP A 58 -2.21 -0.63 5.70
N SER A 59 -3.19 0.12 5.21
CA SER A 59 -4.43 0.35 5.95
C SER A 59 -5.29 -0.92 6.04
N MET A 60 -5.24 -1.79 5.04
CA MET A 60 -5.97 -3.05 4.99
C MET A 60 -5.42 -4.06 6.00
N ASP A 61 -4.10 -4.16 6.11
CA ASP A 61 -3.45 -5.03 7.11
C ASP A 61 -3.77 -4.59 8.54
N VAL A 62 -3.67 -3.29 8.81
CA VAL A 62 -4.04 -2.72 10.11
C VAL A 62 -5.52 -3.00 10.41
N LEU A 63 -6.40 -2.79 9.44
CA LEU A 63 -7.83 -3.05 9.61
C LEU A 63 -8.09 -4.52 9.91
N ALA A 64 -7.46 -5.45 9.19
CA ALA A 64 -7.61 -6.89 9.40
C ALA A 64 -7.16 -7.30 10.80
N ARG A 65 -5.96 -6.86 11.22
CA ARG A 65 -5.41 -7.13 12.55
C ARG A 65 -6.34 -6.62 13.66
N ILE A 66 -6.70 -5.35 13.61
CA ILE A 66 -7.55 -4.72 14.64
C ILE A 66 -8.94 -5.38 14.69
N SER A 67 -9.48 -5.77 13.54
CA SER A 67 -10.78 -6.47 13.49
C SER A 67 -10.73 -7.83 14.18
N ILE A 68 -9.67 -8.62 13.95
CA ILE A 68 -9.47 -9.93 14.59
C ILE A 68 -9.30 -9.75 16.11
N GLU A 69 -8.43 -8.83 16.53
CA GLU A 69 -8.18 -8.54 17.95
C GLU A 69 -9.47 -8.08 18.66
N ARG A 70 -10.25 -7.17 18.06
CA ARG A 70 -11.52 -6.70 18.63
C ARG A 70 -12.62 -7.76 18.66
N SER A 71 -12.49 -8.80 17.83
CA SER A 71 -13.39 -9.96 17.86
C SER A 71 -13.05 -10.95 18.98
N GLY A 72 -11.98 -10.71 19.74
CA GLY A 72 -11.50 -11.59 20.81
C GLY A 72 -10.59 -12.73 20.33
N ALA A 73 -10.19 -12.72 19.05
CA ALA A 73 -9.27 -13.69 18.49
C ALA A 73 -7.83 -13.15 18.44
N THR A 74 -6.85 -14.04 18.28
CA THR A 74 -5.43 -13.66 18.12
C THR A 74 -5.07 -13.56 16.65
N TYR A 75 -4.57 -12.39 16.23
CA TYR A 75 -4.00 -12.21 14.89
C TYR A 75 -2.72 -13.04 14.74
N LYS A 76 -2.56 -13.68 13.58
CA LYS A 76 -1.36 -14.43 13.21
C LYS A 76 -0.91 -13.91 11.85
N ASN A 77 0.33 -13.41 11.81
CA ASN A 77 1.01 -12.97 10.60
C ASN A 77 1.69 -14.17 9.93
#